data_AF-A0A660UMA1-F1
#
_entry.id   AF-A0A660UMA1-F1
#
_cell.length_a   1.000
_cell.length_b   1.000
_cell.length_c   1.000
_cell.angle_alpha   90.00
_cell.angle_beta   90.00
_cell.angle_gamma   90.00
#
_symmetry.space_group_name_H-M   'P 1'
#
loop_
_entity.id
_entity.type
_entity.pdbx_description
1 polymer ?
#
loop_
_entity_poly.entity_id
_entity_poly.type
_entity_poly.pdbx_seq_one_letter_code
_entity_poly.pdbx_strand_id
1 'polypeptide(L)'
;MEKTASAIKYRLVVAALAVCALVLGCDGGTEKLFDQIKLLAEERTELKLQVEKLQGENAELTKRAETLSALGPAVRLDVLGRLASIEISGRSGLYDKDKDGTKESLVVYVRTIDDAGDAIKAVGSVEVQLWDLEA
;
A
#
# COMPACT_ATOMS: atom_id res chain seq x y z
N MET A 1 57.60 -19.03 -68.77
CA MET A 1 57.09 -19.75 -67.57
C MET A 1 56.68 -18.75 -66.48
N GLU A 2 55.83 -17.76 -66.80
CA GLU A 2 55.59 -16.61 -65.89
C GLU A 2 54.11 -16.45 -65.48
N LYS A 3 53.17 -17.05 -66.23
CA LYS A 3 51.72 -16.90 -65.99
C LYS A 3 51.16 -17.82 -64.89
N THR A 4 51.86 -18.90 -64.54
CA THR A 4 51.38 -19.89 -63.54
C THR A 4 51.68 -19.48 -62.10
N ALA A 5 52.73 -18.68 -61.86
CA ALA A 5 53.09 -18.21 -60.52
C ALA A 5 52.16 -17.11 -59.98
N SER A 6 51.61 -16.27 -60.86
CA SER A 6 50.68 -15.19 -60.48
C SER A 6 49.29 -15.72 -60.09
N ALA A 7 48.80 -16.76 -60.79
CA ALA A 7 47.50 -17.37 -60.52
C ALA A 7 47.46 -18.12 -59.16
N ILE A 8 48.59 -18.69 -58.75
CA ILE A 8 48.71 -19.40 -57.46
C ILE A 8 48.73 -18.41 -56.29
N LYS A 9 49.41 -17.25 -56.44
CA LYS A 9 49.41 -16.18 -55.44
C LYS A 9 48.02 -15.57 -55.25
N TYR A 10 47.28 -15.34 -56.33
CA TYR A 10 45.90 -14.83 -56.27
C TYR A 10 44.95 -15.82 -55.58
N ARG A 11 45.08 -17.13 -55.83
CA ARG A 11 44.26 -18.16 -55.17
C ARG A 11 44.54 -18.27 -53.67
N LEU A 12 45.80 -18.13 -53.26
CA LEU A 12 46.17 -18.12 -51.83
C LEU A 12 45.67 -16.86 -51.11
N VAL A 13 45.74 -15.70 -51.75
CA VAL A 13 45.22 -14.44 -51.17
C VAL A 13 43.70 -14.46 -51.05
N VAL A 14 42.98 -14.97 -52.07
CA VAL A 14 41.51 -15.09 -52.04
C VAL A 14 41.07 -16.11 -50.98
N ALA A 15 41.78 -17.23 -50.83
CA ALA A 15 41.50 -18.20 -49.78
C ALA A 15 41.75 -17.63 -48.38
N ALA A 16 42.84 -16.87 -48.18
CA ALA A 16 43.12 -16.21 -46.91
C ALA A 16 42.09 -15.12 -46.56
N LEU A 17 41.61 -14.35 -47.55
CA LEU A 17 40.57 -13.35 -47.36
C LEU A 17 39.20 -13.97 -47.01
N ALA A 18 38.87 -15.11 -47.62
CA ALA A 18 37.64 -15.85 -47.32
C ALA A 18 37.65 -16.46 -45.91
N VAL A 19 38.81 -16.91 -45.42
CA VAL A 19 38.96 -17.40 -44.05
C VAL A 19 38.90 -16.26 -43.03
N CYS A 20 39.53 -15.11 -43.30
CA CYS A 20 39.41 -13.93 -42.43
C CYS A 20 37.98 -13.37 -42.36
N ALA A 21 37.19 -13.47 -43.44
CA ALA A 21 35.80 -13.04 -43.45
C ALA A 21 34.88 -13.94 -42.58
N LEU A 22 35.24 -15.20 -42.36
CA LEU A 22 34.48 -16.13 -41.52
C LEU A 22 34.76 -15.95 -40.02
N VAL A 23 35.93 -15.42 -39.64
CA VAL A 23 36.32 -15.25 -38.23
C VAL A 23 35.85 -13.90 -37.64
N LEU A 24 35.57 -12.90 -38.48
CA LEU A 24 35.06 -11.59 -38.04
C LEU A 24 33.52 -11.53 -37.91
N GLY A 25 32.81 -12.63 -38.13
CA GLY A 25 31.34 -12.70 -38.11
C GLY A 25 30.71 -13.18 -36.80
N CYS A 26 31.49 -13.40 -35.73
CA CYS A 26 31.02 -14.09 -34.52
C CYS A 26 31.24 -13.28 -33.23
N ASP A 27 31.00 -11.96 -33.25
CA ASP A 27 31.27 -11.12 -32.07
C ASP A 27 30.22 -10.01 -31.85
N GLY A 28 28.98 -10.37 -31.53
CA GLY A 28 27.99 -9.34 -31.15
C GLY A 28 26.58 -9.80 -30.81
N GLY A 29 26.24 -11.08 -31.03
CA GLY A 29 24.92 -11.64 -30.69
C GLY A 29 24.87 -12.30 -29.31
N THR A 30 26.00 -12.81 -28.82
CA THR A 30 26.05 -13.66 -27.63
C THR A 30 25.92 -12.87 -26.33
N GLU A 31 26.58 -11.71 -26.22
CA GLU A 31 26.45 -10.84 -25.04
C GLU A 31 25.00 -10.39 -24.79
N LYS A 32 24.30 -9.97 -25.85
CA LYS A 32 22.88 -9.57 -25.77
C LYS A 32 21.95 -10.70 -25.32
N LEU A 33 22.27 -11.96 -25.65
CA LEU A 33 21.48 -13.12 -25.22
C LEU A 33 21.77 -13.47 -23.76
N PHE A 34 23.04 -13.39 -23.33
CA PHE A 34 23.40 -13.58 -21.92
C PHE A 34 22.80 -12.51 -21.02
N ASP A 35 22.79 -11.25 -21.45
CA ASP A 35 22.16 -10.14 -20.72
C ASP A 35 20.65 -10.33 -20.59
N GLN A 36 19.97 -10.77 -21.67
CA GLN A 36 18.53 -11.07 -21.62
C GLN A 36 18.22 -12.25 -20.70
N ILE A 37 19.03 -13.32 -20.72
CA ILE A 37 18.85 -14.46 -19.82
C ILE A 37 19.02 -14.04 -18.37
N LYS A 38 19.99 -13.16 -18.09
CA LYS A 38 20.23 -12.63 -16.75
C LYS A 38 19.07 -11.75 -16.27
N LEU A 39 18.61 -10.81 -17.09
CA LEU A 39 17.44 -9.97 -16.79
C LEU A 39 16.19 -10.82 -16.53
N LEU A 40 15.92 -11.80 -17.39
CA LEU A 40 14.78 -12.71 -17.22
C LEU A 40 14.89 -13.55 -15.94
N ALA A 41 16.10 -13.93 -15.53
CA ALA A 41 16.32 -14.67 -14.29
C ALA A 41 16.12 -13.78 -13.04
N GLU A 42 16.55 -12.52 -13.12
CA GLU A 42 16.33 -11.51 -12.07
C GLU A 42 14.84 -11.19 -11.92
N GLU A 43 14.13 -10.90 -13.01
CA GLU A 43 12.68 -10.66 -13.03
C GLU A 43 11.89 -11.86 -12.50
N ARG A 44 12.26 -13.09 -12.89
CA ARG A 44 11.66 -14.33 -12.37
C ARG A 44 11.81 -14.44 -10.86
N THR A 45 12.97 -14.06 -10.34
CA THR A 45 13.26 -14.14 -8.90
C THR A 45 12.47 -13.08 -8.15
N GLU A 46 12.43 -11.85 -8.67
CA GLU A 46 11.63 -10.77 -8.10
C GLU A 46 10.14 -11.09 -8.09
N LEU A 47 9.59 -11.55 -9.21
CA LEU A 47 8.18 -11.96 -9.32
C LEU A 47 7.84 -13.10 -8.36
N LYS A 48 8.73 -14.07 -8.18
CA LYS A 48 8.53 -15.16 -7.19
C LYS A 48 8.46 -14.62 -5.77
N LEU A 49 9.39 -13.73 -5.40
CA LEU A 49 9.39 -13.11 -4.08
C LEU A 49 8.12 -12.29 -3.84
N GLN A 50 7.64 -11.56 -4.85
CA GLN A 50 6.39 -10.81 -4.77
C GLN A 50 5.18 -11.75 -4.60
N VAL A 51 5.13 -12.86 -5.34
CA VAL A 51 4.06 -13.85 -5.20
C VAL A 51 4.05 -14.47 -3.80
N GLU A 52 5.22 -14.88 -3.29
CA GLU A 52 5.32 -15.45 -1.94
C GLU A 52 4.90 -14.45 -0.86
N LYS A 53 5.34 -13.19 -0.98
CA LYS A 53 4.94 -12.09 -0.09
C LYS A 53 3.42 -11.88 -0.13
N LEU A 54 2.85 -11.72 -1.32
CA LEU A 54 1.42 -11.49 -1.50
C LEU A 54 0.59 -12.67 -0.99
N GLN A 55 1.04 -13.91 -1.20
CA GLN A 55 0.37 -15.09 -0.66
C GLN A 55 0.42 -15.12 0.87
N GLY A 56 1.55 -14.74 1.48
CA GLY A 56 1.67 -14.61 2.93
C GLY A 56 0.72 -13.56 3.50
N GLU A 57 0.67 -12.37 2.90
CA GLU A 57 -0.25 -11.30 3.29
C GLU A 57 -1.72 -11.73 3.13
N ASN A 58 -2.06 -12.40 2.04
CA ASN A 58 -3.43 -12.88 1.80
C ASN A 58 -3.85 -13.95 2.82
N ALA A 59 -2.94 -14.88 3.16
CA ALA A 59 -3.20 -15.88 4.19
C ALA A 59 -3.41 -15.24 5.57
N GLU A 60 -2.63 -14.24 5.92
CA GLU A 60 -2.78 -13.50 7.17
C GLU A 60 -4.10 -12.73 7.23
N LEU A 61 -4.43 -11.99 6.17
CA LEU A 61 -5.68 -11.23 6.06
C LEU A 61 -6.90 -12.16 6.10
N THR A 62 -6.83 -13.30 5.41
CA THR A 62 -7.89 -14.32 5.43
C THR A 62 -8.08 -14.87 6.83
N LYS A 63 -7.01 -15.23 7.53
CA LYS A 63 -7.08 -15.71 8.92
C LYS A 63 -7.69 -14.68 9.87
N ARG A 64 -7.34 -13.40 9.71
CA ARG A 64 -7.94 -12.30 10.49
C ARG A 64 -9.43 -12.16 10.19
N ALA A 65 -9.82 -12.21 8.91
CA ALA A 65 -11.21 -12.16 8.49
C ALA A 65 -12.03 -13.33 9.03
N GLU A 66 -11.49 -14.55 8.96
CA GLU A 66 -12.12 -15.76 9.51
C GLU A 66 -12.32 -15.62 11.02
N THR A 67 -11.29 -15.20 11.75
CA THR A 67 -11.35 -14.98 13.21
C THR A 67 -12.44 -13.97 13.58
N LEU A 68 -12.53 -12.86 12.85
CA LEU A 68 -13.55 -11.83 13.08
C LEU A 68 -14.96 -12.30 12.66
N SER A 69 -15.06 -13.12 11.61
CA SER A 69 -16.33 -13.67 11.13
C SER A 69 -16.88 -14.79 12.02
N ALA A 70 -16.00 -15.53 12.69
CA ALA A 70 -16.35 -16.57 13.65
C ALA A 70 -16.95 -16.00 14.95
N LEU A 71 -16.77 -14.71 15.21
CA LEU A 71 -17.51 -14.00 16.26
C LEU A 71 -18.97 -13.89 15.81
N GLY A 72 -19.83 -14.75 16.35
CA GLY A 72 -21.26 -14.72 16.06
C GLY A 72 -21.90 -13.36 16.34
N PRO A 73 -23.02 -13.00 15.68
CA PRO A 73 -23.67 -11.69 15.83
C PRO A 73 -23.95 -11.29 17.29
N ALA A 74 -24.29 -12.26 18.14
CA ALA A 74 -24.51 -12.06 19.56
C ALA A 74 -23.22 -11.65 20.31
N VAL A 75 -22.10 -12.33 20.04
CA VAL A 75 -20.79 -12.00 20.66
C VAL A 75 -20.29 -10.64 20.15
N ARG A 76 -20.52 -10.33 18.87
CA ARG A 76 -20.15 -9.03 18.30
C ARG A 76 -20.89 -7.87 18.96
N LEU A 77 -22.16 -8.03 19.32
CA LEU A 77 -22.95 -7.00 20.01
C LEU A 77 -22.61 -6.91 21.50
N ASP A 78 -22.23 -8.02 22.14
CA ASP A 78 -21.86 -8.04 23.56
C ASP A 78 -20.45 -7.51 23.82
N VAL A 79 -19.56 -7.57 22.81
CA VAL A 79 -18.22 -6.96 22.85
C VAL A 79 -18.24 -5.47 22.52
N LEU A 80 -19.32 -4.97 21.90
CA LEU A 80 -19.46 -3.54 21.65
C LEU A 80 -19.90 -2.83 22.93
N GLY A 81 -19.04 -1.92 23.41
CA GLY A 81 -19.33 -1.08 24.58
C GLY A 81 -20.70 -0.43 24.45
N ARG A 82 -21.52 -0.62 25.48
CA ARG A 82 -22.88 -0.05 25.50
C ARG A 82 -22.80 1.33 26.12
N LEU A 83 -23.56 2.29 25.59
CA LEU A 83 -23.66 3.60 26.20
C LEU A 83 -24.20 3.45 27.63
N ALA A 84 -23.38 3.81 28.62
CA ALA A 84 -23.72 3.73 30.03
C ALA A 84 -24.12 5.10 30.59
N SER A 85 -23.40 6.16 30.22
CA SER A 85 -23.71 7.52 30.67
C SER A 85 -23.37 8.60 29.65
N ILE A 86 -23.98 9.76 29.82
CA ILE A 86 -23.71 10.97 29.05
C ILE A 86 -23.33 12.06 30.04
N GLU A 87 -22.17 12.68 29.83
CA GLU A 87 -21.65 13.75 30.67
C GLU A 87 -21.54 15.06 29.89
N ILE A 88 -21.89 16.17 30.54
CA ILE A 88 -21.60 17.51 30.03
C ILE A 88 -20.25 17.93 30.60
N SER A 89 -19.28 18.16 29.72
CA SER A 89 -17.94 18.57 30.13
C SER A 89 -17.96 19.99 30.70
N GLY A 90 -17.11 20.24 31.71
CA GLY A 90 -16.96 21.55 32.36
C GLY A 90 -16.42 22.67 31.45
N ARG A 91 -16.05 22.36 30.21
CA ARG A 91 -15.75 23.35 29.17
C ARG A 91 -17.01 23.88 28.48
N SER A 92 -18.20 23.39 28.85
CA SER A 92 -19.47 23.89 28.33
C SER A 92 -19.84 25.19 29.01
N GLY A 93 -20.47 26.12 28.28
CA GLY A 93 -20.85 27.41 28.85
C GLY A 93 -21.33 28.43 27.83
N LEU A 94 -21.60 29.63 28.32
CA LEU A 94 -21.97 30.80 27.52
C LEU A 94 -20.71 31.61 27.16
N TYR A 95 -20.57 31.94 25.89
CA TYR A 95 -19.44 32.63 25.30
C TYR A 95 -19.88 33.87 24.54
N ASP A 96 -19.02 34.88 24.61
CA ASP A 96 -19.03 36.07 23.77
C ASP A 96 -18.29 35.74 22.46
N LYS A 97 -19.03 35.66 21.34
CA LYS A 97 -18.49 35.21 20.05
C LYS A 97 -17.89 36.38 19.26
N ASP A 98 -18.45 37.57 19.38
CA ASP A 98 -18.03 38.76 18.63
C ASP A 98 -17.17 39.75 19.43
N LYS A 99 -16.97 39.46 20.72
CA LYS A 99 -16.18 40.24 21.68
C LYS A 99 -16.81 41.58 22.03
N ASP A 100 -18.14 41.67 21.99
CA ASP A 100 -18.87 42.89 22.35
C ASP A 100 -19.15 43.04 23.86
N GLY A 101 -18.79 42.03 24.66
CA GLY A 101 -19.00 41.97 26.11
C GLY A 101 -20.28 41.25 26.54
N THR A 102 -21.14 40.87 25.60
CA THR A 102 -22.36 40.09 25.80
C THR A 102 -22.04 38.60 25.66
N LYS A 103 -22.80 37.72 26.32
CA LYS A 103 -22.69 36.27 26.11
C LYS A 103 -23.90 35.75 25.38
N GLU A 104 -23.75 35.43 24.10
CA GLU A 104 -24.83 35.08 23.18
C GLU A 104 -24.69 33.68 22.58
N SER A 105 -23.57 33.00 22.80
CA SER A 105 -23.32 31.65 22.27
C SER A 105 -23.22 30.59 23.36
N LEU A 106 -24.14 29.63 23.36
CA LEU A 106 -24.05 28.41 24.18
C LEU A 106 -23.19 27.36 23.45
N VAL A 107 -22.14 26.88 24.11
CA VAL A 107 -21.33 25.74 23.63
C VAL A 107 -21.49 24.59 24.60
N VAL A 108 -21.88 23.42 24.08
CA VAL A 108 -22.08 22.19 24.87
C VAL A 108 -21.14 21.10 24.39
N TYR A 109 -20.27 20.63 25.29
CA TYR A 109 -19.38 19.50 25.06
C TYR A 109 -19.97 18.27 25.74
N VAL A 110 -20.39 17.30 24.93
CA VAL A 110 -20.97 16.05 25.40
C VAL A 110 -19.93 14.93 25.32
N ARG A 111 -19.82 14.15 26.39
CA ARG A 111 -19.00 12.94 26.44
C ARG A 111 -19.89 11.74 26.71
N THR A 112 -19.86 10.78 25.79
CA THR A 112 -20.56 9.49 25.91
C THR A 112 -19.60 8.45 26.46
N ILE A 113 -19.99 7.80 27.56
CA ILE A 113 -19.17 6.85 28.30
C ILE A 113 -19.79 5.47 28.23
N ASP A 114 -18.97 4.46 27.96
CA ASP A 114 -19.41 3.07 27.97
C ASP A 114 -19.39 2.43 29.37
N ASP A 115 -19.78 1.17 29.44
CA ASP A 115 -19.79 0.36 30.66
C ASP A 115 -18.40 0.06 31.23
N ALA A 116 -17.35 0.21 30.44
CA ALA A 116 -15.95 0.13 30.89
C ALA A 116 -15.39 1.47 31.40
N GLY A 117 -16.14 2.57 31.22
CA GLY A 117 -15.71 3.92 31.58
C GLY A 117 -14.94 4.66 30.47
N ASP A 118 -14.89 4.09 29.26
CA ASP A 118 -14.20 4.66 28.12
C ASP A 118 -15.09 5.62 27.33
N ALA A 119 -14.46 6.63 26.72
CA ALA A 119 -15.15 7.58 25.86
C ALA A 119 -15.42 6.96 24.48
N ILE A 120 -16.68 6.65 24.20
CA ILE A 120 -17.13 6.05 22.94
C ILE A 120 -17.92 7.04 22.10
N LYS A 121 -18.12 6.74 20.82
CA LYS A 121 -19.11 7.44 19.99
C LYS A 121 -20.41 6.65 20.02
N ALA A 122 -21.51 7.29 20.40
CA ALA A 122 -22.84 6.69 20.39
C ALA A 122 -23.72 7.32 19.30
N VAL A 123 -24.56 6.49 18.67
CA VAL A 123 -25.57 6.96 17.70
C VAL A 123 -26.80 7.43 18.47
N GLY A 124 -27.32 8.61 18.14
CA GLY A 124 -28.53 9.15 18.76
C GLY A 124 -28.69 10.64 18.49
N SER A 125 -29.65 11.24 19.20
CA SER A 125 -29.90 12.68 19.20
C SER A 125 -29.82 13.22 20.63
N VAL A 126 -29.33 14.44 20.78
CA VAL A 126 -29.31 15.15 22.08
C VAL A 126 -30.17 16.40 21.93
N GLU A 127 -31.10 16.57 22.87
CA GLU A 127 -31.85 17.82 23.02
C GLU A 127 -31.21 18.64 24.15
N VAL A 128 -30.89 19.90 23.86
CA VAL A 128 -30.27 20.82 24.82
C VAL A 128 -31.26 21.94 25.08
N GLN A 129 -31.56 22.18 26.36
CA GLN A 129 -32.44 23.24 26.80
C GLN A 129 -31.67 24.18 27.75
N LEU A 130 -31.87 25.48 27.57
CA LEU A 130 -31.33 26.52 28.43
C LEU A 130 -32.49 27.11 29.24
N TRP A 131 -32.40 27.03 30.56
CA TRP A 131 -33.41 27.51 31.48
C TRP A 131 -32.91 28.75 32.20
N ASP A 132 -33.75 29.77 32.28
CA ASP A 132 -33.55 30.89 33.20
C ASP A 132 -34.16 30.50 34.56
N LEU A 133 -33.34 30.47 35.59
CA LEU A 133 -33.75 30.08 36.95
C LEU A 133 -34.04 31.29 37.85
N GLU A 134 -33.81 32.51 37.36
CA GLU A 134 -34.00 33.76 38.11
C GLU A 134 -35.31 34.48 37.78
N ALA A 135 -36.10 33.95 36.84
CA ALA A 135 -37.35 34.55 36.35
C ALA A 135 -38.54 34.42 37.30
#